data_AF-A9A168-F1
#
_entry.id   AF-A9A168-F1
#
_cell.length_a   1.000
_cell.length_b   1.000
_cell.length_c   1.000
_cell.angle_alpha   90.00
_cell.angle_beta   90.00
_cell.angle_gamma   90.00
#
_symmetry.space_group_name_H-M   'P 1'
#
loop_
_entity.id
_entity.type
_entity.pdbx_description
1 polymer ?
#
loop_
_entity_poly.entity_id
_entity_poly.type
_entity_poly.pdbx_seq_one_letter_code
_entity_poly.pdbx_strand_id
1 'polypeptide(L)'
;MSSKNDKIVLIGLAIAAGLILIFATNENSLVFLFFNQYTPVVWEEVIERNIVRSSIPIEILDTENDNCIVSAKNFDKIVDHQYFVKSENIIEELKYDRNDETLSIPCDLLEGDKSRLNVWFVVEESPKHPNKYEYFVSPWEEITDSKS
;
A
#
# COMPACT_ATOMS: atom_id res chain seq x y z
N MET A 1 21.78 41.03 -21.38
CA MET A 1 22.45 39.71 -21.51
C MET A 1 21.40 38.63 -21.26
N SER A 2 21.45 37.50 -21.99
CA SER A 2 20.90 36.17 -21.65
C SER A 2 19.89 35.47 -22.58
N SER A 3 19.30 36.06 -23.64
CA SER A 3 18.30 35.29 -24.44
C SER A 3 18.86 34.07 -25.21
N LYS A 4 20.16 34.06 -25.54
CA LYS A 4 20.85 32.90 -26.16
C LYS A 4 21.21 31.83 -25.13
N ASN A 5 21.60 32.23 -23.92
CA ASN A 5 21.95 31.28 -22.85
C ASN A 5 20.69 30.60 -22.31
N ASP A 6 19.58 31.33 -22.20
CA ASP A 6 18.30 30.78 -21.75
C ASP A 6 17.77 29.71 -22.72
N LYS A 7 17.94 29.92 -24.05
CA LYS A 7 17.59 28.91 -25.07
C LYS A 7 18.46 27.66 -25.00
N ILE A 8 19.77 27.82 -24.78
CA ILE A 8 20.69 26.69 -24.64
C ILE A 8 20.39 25.89 -23.37
N VAL A 9 20.07 26.58 -22.27
CA VAL A 9 19.64 25.94 -21.00
C VAL A 9 18.31 25.21 -21.17
N LEU A 10 17.33 25.81 -21.86
CA LEU A 10 16.04 25.16 -22.16
C LEU A 10 16.19 23.92 -23.04
N ILE A 11 17.04 23.99 -24.07
CA ILE A 11 17.35 22.84 -24.93
C ILE A 11 18.07 21.75 -24.12
N GLY A 12 19.02 22.14 -23.26
CA GLY A 12 19.71 21.21 -22.37
C GLY A 12 18.74 20.50 -21.42
N LEU A 13 17.81 21.24 -20.81
CA LEU A 13 16.76 20.67 -19.95
C LEU A 13 15.81 19.75 -20.72
N ALA A 14 15.43 20.11 -21.95
CA ALA A 14 14.58 19.27 -22.79
C ALA A 14 15.27 17.95 -23.19
N ILE A 15 16.57 17.99 -23.51
CA ILE A 15 17.37 16.80 -23.80
C ILE A 15 17.51 15.93 -22.54
N ALA A 16 17.79 16.54 -21.38
CA ALA A 16 17.86 15.82 -20.11
C ALA A 16 16.53 15.14 -19.76
N ALA A 17 15.40 15.85 -19.90
CA ALA A 17 14.06 15.29 -19.69
C ALA A 17 13.75 14.15 -20.69
N GLY A 18 14.12 14.31 -21.96
CA GLY A 18 13.98 13.27 -22.97
C GLY A 18 14.77 12.01 -22.65
N LEU A 19 16.01 12.16 -22.17
CA LEU A 19 16.83 11.02 -21.73
C LEU A 19 16.20 10.34 -20.50
N ILE A 20 15.73 11.10 -19.50
CA ILE A 20 15.05 10.56 -18.32
C ILE A 20 13.84 9.71 -18.74
N LEU A 21 13.03 10.17 -19.70
CA LEU A 21 11.86 9.42 -20.19
C LEU A 21 12.25 8.11 -20.90
N ILE A 22 13.30 8.13 -21.72
CA ILE A 22 13.80 6.90 -22.39
C ILE A 22 14.29 5.89 -21.36
N PHE A 23 15.06 6.33 -20.36
CA PHE A 23 15.57 5.45 -19.31
C PHE A 23 14.50 5.04 -18.29
N ALA A 24 13.42 5.79 -18.14
CA ALA A 24 12.27 5.40 -17.30
C ALA A 24 11.50 4.22 -17.89
N THR A 25 11.60 3.93 -19.20
CA THR A 25 10.94 2.76 -19.82
C THR A 25 11.75 1.46 -19.74
N ASN A 26 13.00 1.53 -19.30
CA ASN A 26 13.86 0.35 -19.19
C ASN A 26 13.83 -0.19 -17.75
N GLU A 27 13.29 -1.41 -17.58
CA GLU A 27 13.10 -2.04 -16.26
C GLU A 27 14.39 -2.21 -15.44
N ASN A 28 15.55 -2.22 -16.10
CA ASN A 28 16.86 -2.35 -15.44
C ASN A 28 17.53 -0.99 -15.11
N SER A 29 16.85 0.12 -15.36
CA SER A 29 17.36 1.47 -15.09
C SER A 29 17.13 1.87 -13.64
N LEU A 30 18.11 2.54 -13.01
CA LEU A 30 17.95 3.15 -11.68
C LEU A 30 16.76 4.12 -11.62
N VAL A 31 16.46 4.79 -12.73
CA VAL A 31 15.33 5.71 -12.85
C VAL A 31 14.00 4.94 -12.79
N PHE A 32 13.90 3.79 -13.47
CA PHE A 32 12.72 2.93 -13.39
C PHE A 32 12.51 2.39 -11.98
N LEU A 33 13.57 1.90 -11.31
CA LEU A 33 13.49 1.44 -9.93
C LEU A 33 13.00 2.55 -8.98
N PHE A 34 13.43 3.80 -9.20
CA PHE A 34 12.97 4.95 -8.44
C PHE A 34 11.50 5.32 -8.70
N PHE A 35 10.97 5.10 -9.91
CA PHE A 35 9.56 5.35 -10.21
C PHE A 35 8.64 4.18 -9.85
N ASN A 36 9.17 2.95 -9.82
CA ASN A 36 8.40 1.73 -9.50
C ASN A 36 7.88 1.71 -8.05
N GLN A 37 8.47 2.52 -7.18
CA GLN A 37 7.95 2.78 -5.82
C GLN A 37 6.73 3.72 -5.81
N TYR A 38 6.33 4.30 -6.94
CA TYR A 38 5.16 5.19 -7.05
C TYR A 38 4.05 4.59 -7.92
N THR A 39 4.29 3.48 -8.60
CA THR A 39 3.25 2.74 -9.31
C THR A 39 2.42 1.90 -8.33
N PRO A 40 1.17 1.56 -8.69
CA PRO A 40 0.39 0.55 -7.98
C PRO A 40 1.16 -0.78 -7.88
N VAL A 41 0.88 -1.55 -6.83
CA VAL A 41 1.50 -2.88 -6.67
C VAL A 41 0.86 -3.83 -7.67
N VAL A 42 1.69 -4.48 -8.49
CA VAL A 42 1.26 -5.62 -9.30
C VAL A 42 1.64 -6.89 -8.54
N TRP A 43 0.70 -7.45 -7.78
CA TRP A 43 0.96 -8.54 -6.84
C TRP A 43 1.46 -9.82 -7.51
N GLU A 44 1.11 -10.04 -8.77
CA GLU A 44 1.56 -11.17 -9.59
C GLU A 44 3.06 -11.10 -9.88
N GLU A 45 3.66 -9.92 -9.80
CA GLU A 45 5.09 -9.71 -10.07
C GLU A 45 5.96 -9.84 -8.81
N VAL A 46 5.36 -9.79 -7.62
CA VAL A 46 6.08 -9.90 -6.34
C VAL A 46 6.17 -11.36 -5.93
N ILE A 47 7.39 -11.84 -5.69
CA ILE A 47 7.62 -13.22 -5.22
C ILE A 47 7.05 -13.37 -3.81
N GLU A 48 6.35 -14.47 -3.53
CA GLU A 48 5.65 -14.72 -2.26
C GLU A 48 6.51 -14.48 -1.00
N ARG A 49 7.80 -14.86 -1.03
CA ARG A 49 8.72 -14.64 0.11
C ARG A 49 8.95 -13.16 0.46
N ASN A 50 8.62 -12.26 -0.47
CA ASN A 50 8.73 -10.81 -0.29
C ASN A 50 7.40 -10.19 0.14
N ILE A 51 6.35 -11.00 0.34
CA ILE A 51 5.02 -10.54 0.74
C ILE A 51 4.77 -10.99 2.18
N VAL A 52 4.40 -10.03 3.03
CA VAL A 52 3.87 -10.28 4.37
C VAL A 52 2.36 -10.13 4.28
N ARG A 53 1.63 -11.21 4.57
CA ARG A 53 0.17 -11.22 4.60
C ARG A 53 -0.32 -11.31 6.03
N SER A 54 -1.12 -10.33 6.44
CA SER A 54 -1.84 -10.34 7.71
C SER A 54 -3.33 -10.38 7.44
N SER A 55 -4.08 -11.11 8.27
CA SER A 55 -5.52 -11.22 8.17
C SER A 55 -6.12 -11.20 9.57
N ILE A 56 -6.96 -10.20 9.81
CA ILE A 56 -7.39 -9.78 11.14
C ILE A 56 -8.91 -9.89 11.18
N PRO A 57 -9.50 -10.74 12.04
CA PRO A 57 -10.93 -10.74 12.25
C PRO A 57 -11.38 -9.37 12.77
N ILE A 58 -12.36 -8.75 12.13
CA ILE A 58 -12.93 -7.46 12.54
C ILE A 58 -14.37 -7.66 13.00
N GLU A 59 -14.78 -6.86 13.97
CA GLU A 59 -16.16 -6.72 14.46
C GLU A 59 -16.60 -5.28 14.24
N ILE A 60 -17.81 -5.08 13.73
CA ILE A 60 -18.38 -3.74 13.55
C ILE A 60 -18.98 -3.29 14.88
N LEU A 61 -18.50 -2.16 15.39
CA LEU A 61 -18.97 -1.57 16.64
C LEU A 61 -20.05 -0.50 16.40
N ASP A 62 -19.83 0.38 15.42
CA ASP A 62 -20.74 1.49 15.13
C ASP A 62 -20.64 1.97 13.68
N THR A 63 -21.52 2.87 13.28
CA THR A 63 -21.56 3.51 11.95
C THR A 63 -21.79 5.02 12.09
N GLU A 64 -20.81 5.81 11.67
CA GLU A 64 -20.82 7.27 11.72
C GLU A 64 -20.38 7.89 10.39
N ASN A 65 -21.20 8.80 9.82
CA ASN A 65 -20.85 9.60 8.63
C ASN A 65 -20.28 8.75 7.46
N ASP A 66 -21.00 7.71 7.06
CA ASP A 66 -20.60 6.74 6.02
C ASP A 66 -19.31 5.95 6.32
N ASN A 67 -18.77 6.07 7.54
CA ASN A 67 -17.68 5.23 8.04
C ASN A 67 -18.18 4.26 9.10
N CYS A 68 -17.61 3.08 9.11
CA CYS A 68 -17.88 2.00 10.03
C CYS A 68 -16.71 1.94 11.01
N ILE A 69 -17.02 2.00 12.30
CA ILE A 69 -16.03 1.85 13.37
C ILE A 69 -15.94 0.35 13.64
N VAL A 70 -14.76 -0.21 13.38
CA VAL A 70 -14.51 -1.64 13.59
C VAL A 70 -13.44 -1.85 14.65
N SER A 71 -13.55 -2.94 15.39
CA SER A 71 -12.53 -3.39 16.33
C SER A 71 -12.01 -4.76 15.94
N ALA A 72 -10.78 -5.05 16.31
CA ALA A 72 -10.19 -6.36 16.07
C ALA A 72 -9.24 -6.74 17.19
N LYS A 73 -9.24 -8.02 17.50
CA LYS A 73 -8.29 -8.56 18.46
C LYS A 73 -6.88 -8.50 17.87
N ASN A 74 -5.97 -7.85 18.60
CA ASN A 74 -4.56 -7.66 18.24
C ASN A 74 -4.30 -6.63 17.13
N PHE A 75 -5.16 -5.63 16.92
CA PHE A 75 -4.85 -4.55 15.97
C PHE A 75 -3.50 -3.90 16.28
N ASP A 76 -3.25 -3.57 17.55
CA ASP A 76 -1.98 -3.01 18.00
C ASP A 76 -0.77 -3.81 17.55
N LYS A 77 -0.81 -5.15 17.65
CA LYS A 77 0.33 -5.98 17.26
C LYS A 77 0.66 -5.88 15.77
N ILE A 78 -0.34 -5.57 14.97
CA ILE A 78 -0.20 -5.46 13.52
C ILE A 78 0.23 -4.04 13.16
N VAL A 79 -0.38 -3.04 13.78
CA VAL A 79 0.02 -1.63 13.66
C VAL A 79 1.45 -1.40 14.15
N ASP A 80 1.89 -2.12 15.18
CA ASP A 80 3.24 -2.05 15.73
C ASP A 80 4.22 -2.98 15.01
N HIS A 81 3.77 -3.75 14.01
CA HIS A 81 4.66 -4.57 13.21
C HIS A 81 5.63 -3.68 12.43
N GLN A 82 6.93 -4.03 12.40
CA GLN A 82 7.98 -3.17 11.82
C GLN A 82 7.70 -2.71 10.38
N TYR A 83 6.99 -3.52 9.59
CA TYR A 83 6.62 -3.17 8.22
C TYR A 83 5.41 -2.22 8.16
N PHE A 84 4.51 -2.29 9.13
CA PHE A 84 3.36 -1.40 9.28
C PHE A 84 3.77 -0.03 9.81
N VAL A 85 4.68 0.00 10.78
CA VAL A 85 5.26 1.25 11.33
C VAL A 85 5.98 2.04 10.23
N LYS A 86 6.67 1.35 9.31
CA LYS A 86 7.38 1.99 8.19
C LYS A 86 6.43 2.58 7.14
N SER A 87 5.21 2.07 7.00
CA SER A 87 4.22 2.63 6.09
C SER A 87 3.38 3.69 6.80
N GLU A 88 3.97 4.82 7.19
CA GLU A 88 3.28 5.92 7.91
C GLU A 88 1.88 6.21 7.34
N ASN A 89 1.75 6.18 6.02
CA ASN A 89 0.48 6.33 5.28
C ASN A 89 -0.62 5.35 5.69
N ILE A 90 -0.32 4.08 6.01
CA ILE A 90 -1.35 3.09 6.30
C ILE A 90 -2.09 3.43 7.58
N ILE A 91 -1.38 3.86 8.63
CA ILE A 91 -1.97 4.19 9.93
C ILE A 91 -2.88 5.41 9.79
N GLU A 92 -2.46 6.37 8.97
CA GLU A 92 -3.24 7.57 8.64
C GLU A 92 -4.48 7.23 7.79
N GLU A 93 -4.34 6.39 6.75
CA GLU A 93 -5.45 5.94 5.89
C GLU A 93 -6.48 5.11 6.66
N LEU A 94 -6.00 4.27 7.57
CA LEU A 94 -6.79 3.39 8.41
C LEU A 94 -7.43 4.11 9.61
N LYS A 95 -7.00 5.35 9.95
CA LYS A 95 -7.51 6.13 11.08
C LYS A 95 -7.61 5.31 12.37
N TYR A 96 -6.50 4.68 12.75
CA TYR A 96 -6.47 3.81 13.92
C TYR A 96 -6.45 4.61 15.23
N ASP A 97 -7.43 4.38 16.11
CA ASP A 97 -7.44 4.89 17.48
C ASP A 97 -6.79 3.88 18.43
N ARG A 98 -5.60 4.23 18.93
CA ARG A 98 -4.83 3.41 19.88
C ARG A 98 -5.46 3.32 21.27
N ASN A 99 -6.29 4.27 21.69
CA ASN A 99 -6.88 4.24 23.03
C ASN A 99 -8.03 3.25 23.08
N ASP A 100 -8.83 3.22 22.03
CA ASP A 100 -10.03 2.40 21.94
C ASP A 100 -9.81 1.10 21.14
N GLU A 101 -8.62 0.90 20.56
CA GLU A 101 -8.27 -0.21 19.68
C GLU A 101 -9.28 -0.37 18.51
N THR A 102 -9.66 0.78 17.92
CA THR A 102 -10.66 0.85 16.85
C THR A 102 -10.10 1.45 15.58
N LEU A 103 -10.77 1.13 14.47
CA LEU A 103 -10.40 1.51 13.12
C LEU A 103 -11.64 2.12 12.44
N SER A 104 -11.48 3.30 11.83
CA SER A 104 -12.55 3.97 11.09
C SER A 104 -12.35 3.78 9.59
N ILE A 105 -13.21 2.98 8.96
CA ILE A 105 -13.14 2.67 7.52
C ILE A 105 -14.44 3.04 6.80
N PRO A 106 -14.39 3.49 5.54
CA PRO A 106 -15.60 3.70 4.75
C PRO A 106 -16.49 2.44 4.70
N CYS A 107 -17.78 2.58 5.00
CA CYS A 107 -18.70 1.45 5.08
C CYS A 107 -18.97 0.79 3.72
N ASP A 108 -18.75 1.49 2.62
CA ASP A 108 -18.81 0.94 1.25
C ASP A 108 -17.71 -0.09 0.98
N LEU A 109 -16.61 -0.07 1.75
CA LEU A 109 -15.61 -1.14 1.74
C LEU A 109 -16.09 -2.39 2.51
N LEU A 110 -17.18 -2.29 3.28
CA LEU A 110 -17.77 -3.34 4.12
C LEU A 110 -19.03 -4.00 3.52
N GLU A 111 -19.12 -4.17 2.20
CA GLU A 111 -20.29 -4.84 1.57
C GLU A 111 -20.41 -6.34 1.94
N GLY A 112 -21.56 -6.75 2.49
CA GLY A 112 -21.86 -8.15 2.89
C GLY A 112 -21.41 -8.48 4.32
N ASP A 113 -21.14 -9.76 4.63
CA ASP A 113 -20.74 -10.23 5.98
C ASP A 113 -19.25 -10.01 6.31
N LYS A 114 -18.64 -8.98 5.71
CA LYS A 114 -17.21 -8.69 5.82
C LYS A 114 -16.76 -8.72 7.27
N SER A 115 -15.78 -9.56 7.55
CA SER A 115 -15.37 -9.91 8.91
C SER A 115 -13.86 -10.04 9.03
N ARG A 116 -13.11 -9.66 7.99
CA ARG A 116 -11.65 -9.66 7.98
C ARG A 116 -11.07 -8.40 7.33
N LEU A 117 -10.13 -7.76 8.02
CA LEU A 117 -9.19 -6.85 7.39
C LEU A 117 -7.97 -7.66 6.94
N ASN A 118 -7.67 -7.64 5.64
CA ASN A 118 -6.44 -8.19 5.12
C ASN A 118 -5.50 -7.05 4.82
N VAL A 119 -4.25 -7.20 5.24
CA VAL A 119 -3.21 -6.23 4.95
C VAL A 119 -1.99 -6.95 4.41
N TRP A 120 -1.58 -6.55 3.23
CA TRP A 120 -0.47 -7.12 2.51
C TRP A 120 0.63 -6.08 2.40
N PHE A 121 1.86 -6.49 2.65
CA PHE A 121 3.02 -5.62 2.63
C PHE A 121 4.16 -6.27 1.84
N VAL A 122 4.83 -5.49 0.99
CA VAL A 122 6.02 -5.88 0.25
C VAL A 122 7.25 -5.43 1.01
N VAL A 123 8.09 -6.39 1.41
CA VAL A 123 9.32 -6.12 2.19
C VAL A 123 10.29 -5.19 1.44
N GLU A 124 11.14 -4.50 2.20
CA GLU A 124 12.09 -3.50 1.69
C GLU A 124 13.08 -4.11 0.68
N GLU A 125 13.46 -5.37 0.88
CA GLU A 125 14.40 -6.11 0.04
C GLU A 125 13.80 -6.60 -1.29
N SER A 126 12.50 -6.36 -1.51
CA SER A 126 11.86 -6.79 -2.74
C SER A 126 12.43 -6.02 -3.94
N PRO A 127 12.87 -6.70 -5.02
CA PRO A 127 13.34 -6.03 -6.23
C PRO A 127 12.21 -5.31 -6.98
N LYS A 128 10.95 -5.62 -6.65
CA LYS A 128 9.76 -4.99 -7.20
C LYS A 128 8.89 -4.45 -6.08
N HIS A 129 8.43 -3.21 -6.24
CA HIS A 129 7.50 -2.54 -5.30
C HIS A 129 7.96 -2.54 -3.82
N PRO A 130 9.23 -2.21 -3.50
CA PRO A 130 9.69 -2.23 -2.11
C PRO A 130 8.88 -1.25 -1.24
N ASN A 131 8.62 -1.65 0.01
CA ASN A 131 7.88 -0.87 1.01
C ASN A 131 6.44 -0.50 0.60
N LYS A 132 5.86 -1.23 -0.34
CA LYS A 132 4.47 -1.04 -0.73
C LYS A 132 3.53 -1.88 0.12
N TYR A 133 2.30 -1.42 0.23
CA TYR A 133 1.25 -2.16 0.92
C TYR A 133 -0.09 -1.99 0.20
N GLU A 134 -1.02 -2.86 0.54
CA GLU A 134 -2.44 -2.72 0.22
C GLU A 134 -3.24 -3.36 1.35
N TYR A 135 -4.41 -2.80 1.61
CA TYR A 135 -5.38 -3.41 2.50
C TYR A 135 -6.71 -3.55 1.80
N PHE A 136 -7.45 -4.57 2.18
CA PHE A 136 -8.79 -4.80 1.68
C PHE A 136 -9.58 -5.61 2.69
N VAL A 137 -10.89 -5.42 2.67
CA VAL A 137 -11.80 -6.10 3.57
C VAL A 137 -12.45 -7.26 2.85
N SER A 138 -12.38 -8.46 3.42
CA SER A 138 -12.98 -9.66 2.86
C SER A 138 -14.03 -10.27 3.79
N PRO A 139 -15.00 -11.04 3.25
CA PRO A 139 -15.82 -11.93 4.05
C PRO A 139 -14.93 -12.95 4.76
N TRP A 140 -15.34 -13.42 5.93
CA TRP A 140 -14.76 -14.62 6.53
C TRP A 140 -15.30 -15.83 5.76
N GLU A 141 -14.56 -16.29 4.75
CA GLU A 141 -14.77 -17.63 4.24
C GLU A 141 -14.19 -18.60 5.27
N GLU A 142 -15.05 -19.40 5.89
CA GLU A 142 -14.59 -20.56 6.63
C GLU A 142 -13.78 -21.42 5.66
N ILE A 143 -12.50 -21.63 5.96
CA ILE A 143 -11.73 -22.71 5.34
C ILE A 143 -12.37 -23.99 5.87
N THR A 144 -13.42 -24.47 5.20
CA THR A 144 -13.78 -25.87 5.29
C THR A 144 -12.55 -26.63 4.82
N ASP A 145 -11.85 -27.26 5.76
CA ASP A 145 -10.82 -28.26 5.46
C ASP A 145 -11.48 -29.35 4.60
N SER A 146 -11.44 -29.18 3.28
CA SER A 146 -11.76 -30.23 2.32
C SER A 146 -10.58 -31.18 2.26
N LYS A 147 -10.33 -31.87 3.37
CA LYS A 147 -9.69 -33.18 3.37
C LYS A 147 -10.72 -34.17 3.86
N SER A 148 -11.60 -34.56 2.94
CA SER A 148 -12.29 -35.85 3.01
C SER A 148 -11.50 -36.90 2.24
#